data_AF-A0A7Z9L4I1-F1
#
_entry.id   AF-A0A7Z9L4I1-F1
#
_cell.length_a   1.000
_cell.length_b   1.000
_cell.length_c   1.000
_cell.angle_alpha   90.00
_cell.angle_beta   90.00
_cell.angle_gamma   90.00
#
_symmetry.space_group_name_H-M   'P 1'
#
loop_
_entity.id
_entity.type
_entity.pdbx_description
1 polymer ?
#
loop_
_entity_poly.entity_id
_entity_poly.type
_entity_poly.pdbx_seq_one_letter_code
_entity_poly.pdbx_strand_id
1 'polypeptide(L)'
;MRSFRALSFVLICAFFVVITGCFGNAPKWVKQGSGAFQSDTKAFYGVGAIKGIHNPPLATNAADNRARAELGKILQTYSASLMRDYAASSAVDDFAVSTEQQLVEQAVKTFSSTTLSGVQIVNHWTDKDEGITYSLAKLDLDDFEAQIERAKAFNSEVREYLRKNADQLFDHLGGEEAKREQ
;
A
#
# COMPACT_ATOMS: atom_id res chain seq x y z
N MET A 1 -57.42 -25.24 38.16
CA MET A 1 -57.34 -26.07 36.94
C MET A 1 -57.00 -25.16 35.76
N ARG A 2 -56.16 -25.68 34.87
CA ARG A 2 -55.54 -25.12 33.64
C ARG A 2 -56.39 -24.20 32.75
N SER A 3 -55.74 -23.16 32.19
CA SER A 3 -55.71 -22.72 30.74
C SER A 3 -55.49 -21.19 30.68
N PHE A 4 -54.35 -20.60 30.31
CA PHE A 4 -53.61 -20.52 29.03
C PHE A 4 -54.38 -19.88 27.85
N ARG A 5 -53.99 -18.63 27.49
CA ARG A 5 -53.94 -17.97 26.15
C ARG A 5 -53.84 -16.43 26.34
N ALA A 6 -52.68 -15.77 26.20
CA ALA A 6 -51.92 -15.39 25.00
C ALA A 6 -52.63 -14.38 24.09
N LEU A 7 -52.11 -13.13 23.96
CA LEU A 7 -51.70 -12.51 22.68
C LEU A 7 -51.16 -11.07 22.84
N SER A 8 -50.30 -10.69 21.89
CA SER A 8 -49.79 -9.34 21.56
C SER A 8 -48.44 -8.94 22.16
N PHE A 9 -47.37 -9.49 21.57
CA PHE A 9 -46.12 -8.76 21.41
C PHE A 9 -45.88 -8.56 19.90
N VAL A 10 -46.00 -7.31 19.47
CA VAL A 10 -45.72 -6.86 18.10
C VAL A 10 -44.21 -6.98 17.88
N LEU A 11 -43.82 -7.95 17.06
CA LEU A 11 -42.43 -8.19 16.69
C LEU A 11 -42.13 -7.32 15.45
N ILE A 12 -41.50 -6.18 15.68
CA ILE A 12 -40.93 -5.33 14.64
C ILE A 12 -39.75 -6.12 14.06
N CYS A 13 -39.98 -6.76 12.90
CA CYS A 13 -38.91 -7.29 12.06
C CYS A 13 -38.07 -6.10 11.57
N ALA A 14 -37.03 -5.76 12.32
CA ALA A 14 -35.90 -5.01 11.80
C ALA A 14 -35.28 -5.86 10.69
N PHE A 15 -35.66 -5.54 9.46
CA PHE A 15 -35.03 -6.05 8.25
C PHE A 15 -33.64 -5.42 8.17
N PHE A 16 -32.72 -5.93 8.99
CA PHE A 16 -31.28 -5.77 8.81
C PHE A 16 -30.96 -6.54 7.52
N VAL A 17 -31.08 -5.85 6.39
CA VAL A 17 -30.40 -6.26 5.16
C VAL A 17 -28.91 -6.15 5.49
N VAL A 18 -28.36 -7.24 6.00
CA VAL A 18 -26.92 -7.45 6.01
C VAL A 18 -26.55 -7.57 4.53
N ILE A 19 -26.11 -6.46 3.95
CA ILE A 19 -25.39 -6.44 2.68
C ILE A 19 -24.12 -7.24 2.95
N THR A 20 -24.21 -8.54 2.77
CA THR A 20 -23.07 -9.44 2.81
C THR A 20 -22.32 -9.13 1.52
N GLY A 21 -21.37 -8.20 1.61
CA GLY A 21 -20.53 -7.83 0.46
C GLY A 21 -19.91 -9.10 -0.13
N CYS A 22 -19.97 -9.21 -1.45
CA CYS A 22 -19.55 -10.36 -2.27
C CYS A 22 -18.06 -10.72 -2.21
N PHE A 23 -17.33 -10.39 -1.14
CA PHE A 23 -15.92 -10.74 -0.96
C PHE A 23 -15.70 -12.04 -0.18
N GLY A 24 -16.73 -12.88 0.00
CA GLY A 24 -16.66 -14.09 0.83
C GLY A 24 -15.45 -14.99 0.51
N ASN A 25 -15.10 -15.13 -0.77
CA ASN A 25 -14.01 -15.98 -1.26
C ASN A 25 -12.72 -15.23 -1.64
N ALA A 26 -12.65 -13.91 -1.47
CA ALA A 26 -11.46 -13.15 -1.85
C ALA A 26 -10.27 -13.49 -0.93
N PRO A 27 -9.06 -13.69 -1.49
CA PRO A 27 -7.83 -13.87 -0.73
C PRO A 27 -7.60 -12.74 0.27
N LYS A 28 -6.90 -13.03 1.37
CA LYS A 28 -6.61 -12.04 2.42
C LYS A 28 -5.97 -10.76 1.86
N TRP A 29 -5.00 -10.89 0.95
CA TRP A 29 -4.30 -9.75 0.34
C TRP A 29 -5.22 -8.85 -0.49
N VAL A 30 -6.32 -9.38 -1.07
CA VAL A 30 -7.31 -8.56 -1.78
C VAL A 30 -8.13 -7.73 -0.80
N LYS A 31 -8.46 -8.31 0.37
CA LYS A 31 -9.21 -7.65 1.43
C LYS A 31 -8.37 -6.63 2.20
N GLN A 32 -7.09 -6.96 2.39
CA GLN A 32 -6.12 -6.12 3.07
C GLN A 32 -5.67 -4.94 2.21
N GLY A 33 -5.62 -5.09 0.88
CA GLY A 33 -5.29 -3.99 -0.02
C GLY A 33 -3.79 -3.68 -0.11
N SER A 34 -3.49 -2.46 -0.57
CA SER A 34 -2.13 -1.97 -0.78
C SER A 34 -1.58 -1.33 0.50
N GLY A 35 -0.29 -1.48 0.77
CA GLY A 35 0.34 -0.83 1.91
C GLY A 35 1.73 -1.37 2.24
N ALA A 36 2.33 -0.84 3.30
CA ALA A 36 3.55 -1.33 3.91
C ALA A 36 3.18 -2.29 5.06
N PHE A 37 3.49 -3.57 4.92
CA PHE A 37 3.24 -4.53 5.99
C PHE A 37 4.23 -5.68 5.98
N GLN A 38 4.37 -6.33 7.14
CA GLN A 38 5.19 -7.51 7.30
C GLN A 38 4.32 -8.77 7.13
N SER A 39 4.68 -9.62 6.17
CA SER A 39 4.16 -10.99 6.07
C SER A 39 5.26 -11.97 6.47
N ASP A 40 6.18 -12.26 5.55
CA ASP A 40 7.40 -13.03 5.82
C ASP A 40 8.60 -12.09 6.01
N THR A 41 8.66 -11.06 5.16
CA THR A 41 9.63 -9.97 5.18
C THR A 41 8.89 -8.63 5.27
N LYS A 42 9.58 -7.58 5.74
CA LYS A 42 9.08 -6.21 5.61
C LYS A 42 9.07 -5.85 4.13
N ALA A 43 7.90 -5.56 3.58
CA ALA A 43 7.74 -5.30 2.17
C ALA A 43 6.60 -4.33 1.90
N PHE A 44 6.71 -3.65 0.77
CA PHE A 44 5.67 -2.80 0.22
C PHE A 44 4.84 -3.61 -0.76
N TYR A 45 3.53 -3.48 -0.66
CA TYR A 45 2.57 -4.19 -1.49
C TYR A 45 1.64 -3.23 -2.23
N GLY A 46 1.43 -3.49 -3.52
CA GLY A 46 0.48 -2.77 -4.36
C GLY A 46 -0.56 -3.72 -4.94
N VAL A 47 -1.84 -3.42 -4.74
CA VAL A 47 -2.97 -4.18 -5.30
C VAL A 47 -3.53 -3.42 -6.50
N GLY A 48 -3.45 -4.04 -7.67
CA GLY A 48 -4.07 -3.55 -8.90
C GLY A 48 -5.34 -4.34 -9.19
N ALA A 49 -6.42 -3.66 -9.57
CA ALA A 49 -7.68 -4.30 -9.94
C ALA A 49 -8.17 -3.76 -11.29
N ILE A 50 -8.74 -4.62 -12.14
CA ILE A 50 -9.36 -4.25 -13.42
C ILE A 50 -10.69 -4.99 -13.60
N LYS A 51 -11.70 -4.29 -14.13
CA LYS A 51 -13.00 -4.85 -14.48
C LYS A 51 -13.30 -4.61 -15.96
N GLY A 52 -14.01 -5.53 -16.60
CA GLY A 52 -14.55 -5.33 -17.95
C GLY A 52 -13.61 -5.69 -19.11
N ILE A 53 -12.46 -6.29 -18.83
CA ILE A 53 -11.58 -6.86 -19.87
C ILE A 53 -11.90 -8.35 -20.02
N HIS A 54 -12.38 -8.73 -21.20
CA HIS A 54 -12.83 -10.09 -21.50
C HIS A 54 -11.68 -11.04 -21.84
N ASN A 55 -10.55 -10.50 -22.31
CA ASN A 55 -9.35 -11.28 -22.60
C ASN A 55 -8.53 -11.46 -21.31
N PRO A 56 -8.39 -12.69 -20.76
CA PRO A 56 -7.78 -12.87 -19.45
C PRO A 56 -6.30 -12.44 -19.39
N PRO A 57 -5.42 -12.80 -20.35
CA PRO A 57 -4.05 -12.26 -20.38
C PRO A 57 -3.97 -10.73 -20.38
N LEU A 58 -4.87 -10.06 -21.13
CA LEU A 58 -4.91 -8.60 -21.14
C LEU A 58 -5.39 -8.03 -19.80
N ALA A 59 -6.37 -8.68 -19.16
CA ALA A 59 -6.84 -8.31 -17.84
C ALA A 59 -5.72 -8.42 -16.80
N THR A 60 -4.98 -9.53 -16.81
CA THR A 60 -3.82 -9.73 -15.94
C THR A 60 -2.75 -8.66 -16.16
N ASN A 61 -2.35 -8.41 -17.41
CA ASN A 61 -1.35 -7.37 -17.70
C ASN A 61 -1.81 -5.96 -17.25
N ALA A 62 -3.10 -5.66 -17.43
CA ALA A 62 -3.66 -4.39 -16.98
C ALA A 62 -3.68 -4.27 -15.45
N ALA A 63 -4.04 -5.35 -14.74
CA ALA A 63 -4.00 -5.41 -13.29
C ALA A 63 -2.56 -5.33 -12.76
N ASP A 64 -1.58 -5.97 -13.41
CA ASP A 64 -0.15 -5.89 -13.07
C ASP A 64 0.37 -4.46 -13.15
N ASN A 65 0.03 -3.76 -14.23
CA ASN A 65 0.41 -2.35 -14.39
C ASN A 65 -0.22 -1.45 -13.32
N ARG A 66 -1.47 -1.71 -12.95
CA ARG A 66 -2.13 -0.99 -11.84
C ARG A 66 -1.49 -1.29 -10.51
N ALA A 67 -1.12 -2.56 -10.24
CA ALA A 67 -0.45 -2.96 -9.02
C ALA A 67 0.91 -2.27 -8.85
N ARG A 68 1.69 -2.20 -9.94
CA ARG A 68 2.96 -1.45 -9.99
C ARG A 68 2.75 0.05 -9.77
N ALA A 69 1.68 0.62 -10.33
CA ALA A 69 1.36 2.03 -10.16
C ALA A 69 0.97 2.36 -8.71
N GLU A 70 0.14 1.52 -8.06
CA GLU A 70 -0.20 1.68 -6.65
C GLU A 70 1.03 1.57 -5.75
N LEU A 71 1.90 0.59 -6.01
CA LEU A 71 3.16 0.46 -5.29
C LEU A 71 4.05 1.71 -5.46
N GLY A 72 4.10 2.29 -6.66
CA GLY A 72 4.81 3.54 -6.92
C GLY A 72 4.32 4.71 -6.06
N LYS A 73 3.00 4.83 -5.81
CA LYS A 73 2.44 5.87 -4.95
C LYS A 73 2.84 5.69 -3.48
N ILE A 74 2.84 4.45 -2.99
CA ILE A 74 3.29 4.13 -1.63
C ILE A 74 4.75 4.55 -1.46
N LEU A 75 5.60 4.16 -2.42
CA LEU A 75 7.02 4.49 -2.39
C LEU A 75 7.30 5.99 -2.52
N GLN A 76 6.49 6.71 -3.30
CA GLN A 76 6.56 8.16 -3.37
C GLN A 76 6.26 8.79 -2.01
N THR A 77 5.21 8.33 -1.34
CA THR A 77 4.81 8.82 -0.01
C THR A 77 5.89 8.52 1.03
N TYR A 78 6.41 7.30 0.99
CA TYR A 78 7.48 6.82 1.85
C TYR A 78 8.76 7.64 1.68
N SER A 79 9.24 7.76 0.44
CA SER A 79 10.44 8.51 0.09
C SER A 79 10.33 9.99 0.42
N ALA A 80 9.17 10.59 0.16
CA ALA A 80 8.94 12.00 0.50
C ALA A 80 8.99 12.23 2.02
N SER A 81 8.48 11.29 2.80
CA SER A 81 8.51 11.38 4.27
C SER A 81 9.92 11.21 4.80
N LEU A 82 10.69 10.23 4.31
CA LEU A 82 12.12 10.08 4.63
C LEU A 82 12.93 11.35 4.37
N MET A 83 12.72 11.98 3.21
CA MET A 83 13.45 13.19 2.83
C MET A 83 13.06 14.40 3.68
N ARG A 84 11.78 14.51 4.05
CA ARG A 84 11.32 15.55 4.98
C ARG A 84 11.95 15.38 6.36
N ASP A 85 12.00 14.15 6.87
CA ASP A 85 12.61 13.85 8.18
C ASP A 85 14.12 14.10 8.14
N TYR A 86 14.78 13.76 7.03
CA TYR A 86 16.20 14.09 6.81
C TYR A 86 16.44 15.59 6.85
N ALA A 87 15.67 16.39 6.09
CA ALA A 87 15.80 17.83 6.05
C ALA A 87 15.59 18.45 7.44
N ALA A 88 14.57 17.99 8.18
CA ALA A 88 14.30 18.43 9.54
C ALA A 88 15.43 18.06 10.53
N SER A 89 16.04 16.87 10.37
CA SER A 89 17.14 16.41 11.23
C SER A 89 18.48 17.08 10.91
N SER A 90 18.67 17.53 9.67
CA SER A 90 19.90 18.16 9.18
C SER A 90 19.84 19.69 9.28
N ALA A 91 18.78 20.24 9.88
CA ALA A 91 18.58 21.68 10.08
C ALA A 91 19.58 22.24 11.13
N VAL A 92 20.84 22.29 10.74
CA VAL A 92 21.88 23.20 11.22
C VAL A 92 22.28 24.04 9.99
N ASP A 93 21.98 25.34 10.07
CA ASP A 93 22.31 26.42 9.13
C ASP A 93 21.58 26.42 7.75
N ASP A 94 20.54 27.26 7.66
CA ASP A 94 20.05 27.93 6.43
C ASP A 94 19.40 27.08 5.31
N PHE A 95 18.57 26.09 5.67
CA PHE A 95 17.67 25.48 4.70
C PHE A 95 16.37 26.30 4.55
N ALA A 96 16.32 27.18 3.54
CA ALA A 96 15.07 27.82 3.15
C ALA A 96 14.05 26.75 2.69
N VAL A 97 12.79 26.88 3.09
CA VAL A 97 11.68 25.97 2.74
C VAL A 97 11.59 25.66 1.24
N SER A 98 11.99 26.61 0.37
CA SER A 98 12.05 26.42 -1.07
C SER A 98 13.08 25.36 -1.50
N THR A 99 14.22 25.28 -0.82
CA THR A 99 15.28 24.30 -1.07
C THR A 99 14.84 22.92 -0.57
N GLU A 100 14.10 22.83 0.55
CA GLU A 100 13.57 21.55 1.08
C GLU A 100 12.63 20.89 0.09
N GLN A 101 11.67 21.66 -0.45
CA GLN A 101 10.69 21.16 -1.40
C GLN A 101 11.34 20.65 -2.69
N GLN A 102 12.36 21.36 -3.19
CA GLN A 102 13.12 20.95 -4.37
C GLN A 102 13.92 19.67 -4.12
N LEU A 103 14.55 19.54 -2.95
CA LEU A 103 15.29 18.34 -2.56
C LEU A 103 14.34 17.13 -2.46
N VAL A 104 13.19 17.30 -1.81
CA VAL A 104 12.15 16.27 -1.68
C VAL A 104 11.64 15.85 -3.05
N GLU A 105 11.33 16.80 -3.93
CA GLU A 105 10.84 16.51 -5.29
C GLU A 105 11.86 15.75 -6.13
N GLN A 106 13.12 16.19 -6.11
CA GLN A 106 14.21 15.54 -6.84
C GLN A 106 14.44 14.11 -6.32
N ALA A 107 14.43 13.92 -5.00
CA ALA A 107 14.58 12.61 -4.39
C ALA A 107 13.41 11.69 -4.77
N VAL A 108 12.17 12.15 -4.64
CA VAL A 108 10.97 11.41 -5.05
C VAL A 108 11.06 10.95 -6.51
N LYS A 109 11.53 11.82 -7.41
CA LYS A 109 11.73 11.49 -8.83
C LYS A 109 12.80 10.41 -9.03
N THR A 110 13.92 10.52 -8.32
CA THR A 110 14.97 9.49 -8.31
C THR A 110 14.44 8.15 -7.81
N PHE A 111 13.67 8.13 -6.73
CA PHE A 111 13.08 6.90 -6.19
C PHE A 111 12.08 6.28 -7.17
N SER A 112 11.15 7.09 -7.67
CA SER A 112 10.14 6.64 -8.64
C SER A 112 10.75 6.01 -9.89
N SER A 113 11.89 6.54 -10.35
CA SER A 113 12.60 6.02 -11.53
C SER A 113 13.46 4.79 -11.23
N THR A 114 14.02 4.68 -10.02
CA THR A 114 14.92 3.58 -9.64
C THR A 114 14.15 2.33 -9.19
N THR A 115 13.03 2.53 -8.49
CA THR A 115 12.35 1.45 -7.78
C THR A 115 11.55 0.50 -8.67
N LEU A 116 11.24 0.89 -9.90
CA LEU A 116 10.59 0.01 -10.87
C LEU A 116 11.39 -1.27 -11.18
N SER A 117 12.70 -1.28 -10.90
CA SER A 117 13.61 -2.41 -11.18
C SER A 117 13.56 -3.55 -10.15
N GLY A 118 12.92 -3.38 -8.98
CA GLY A 118 12.78 -4.41 -7.94
C GLY A 118 11.37 -4.96 -7.75
N VAL A 119 10.38 -4.43 -8.45
CA VAL A 119 8.98 -4.81 -8.23
C VAL A 119 8.66 -6.15 -8.89
N GLN A 120 8.20 -7.09 -8.06
CA GLN A 120 7.78 -8.42 -8.47
C GLN A 120 6.26 -8.54 -8.42
N ILE A 121 5.68 -9.23 -9.40
CA ILE A 121 4.27 -9.65 -9.32
C ILE A 121 4.26 -11.02 -8.64
N VAL A 122 3.64 -11.09 -7.47
CA VAL A 122 3.71 -12.28 -6.60
C VAL A 122 2.38 -13.05 -6.56
N ASN A 123 1.28 -12.45 -6.99
CA ASN A 123 -0.01 -13.14 -7.01
C ASN A 123 -1.02 -12.54 -7.99
N HIS A 124 -1.99 -13.37 -8.37
CA HIS A 124 -3.14 -13.02 -9.20
C HIS A 124 -4.40 -13.67 -8.63
N TRP A 125 -5.51 -12.94 -8.68
CA TRP A 125 -6.81 -13.51 -8.35
C TRP A 125 -7.89 -12.89 -9.23
N THR A 126 -8.80 -13.71 -9.74
CA THR A 126 -9.94 -13.23 -10.53
C THR A 126 -11.22 -13.56 -9.79
N ASP A 127 -11.98 -12.51 -9.46
CA ASP A 127 -13.37 -12.62 -9.10
C ASP A 127 -14.17 -12.92 -10.38
N LYS A 128 -14.68 -14.15 -10.49
CA LYS A 128 -15.47 -14.58 -11.64
C LYS A 128 -16.90 -14.06 -11.59
N ASP A 129 -17.43 -13.78 -10.41
CA ASP A 129 -18.80 -13.33 -10.21
C ASP A 129 -18.89 -11.84 -10.58
N GLU A 130 -17.87 -11.06 -10.19
CA GLU A 130 -17.81 -9.63 -10.49
C GLU A 130 -17.05 -9.29 -11.79
N GLY A 131 -16.32 -10.26 -12.35
CA GLY A 131 -15.48 -10.09 -13.54
C GLY A 131 -14.29 -9.15 -13.29
N ILE A 132 -13.72 -9.21 -12.08
CA ILE A 132 -12.61 -8.35 -11.66
C ILE A 132 -11.34 -9.18 -11.54
N THR A 133 -10.27 -8.76 -12.21
CA THR A 133 -8.94 -9.37 -12.07
C THR A 133 -8.05 -8.49 -11.20
N TYR A 134 -7.42 -9.10 -10.22
CA TYR A 134 -6.53 -8.50 -9.25
C TYR A 134 -5.11 -9.03 -9.43
N SER A 135 -4.13 -8.14 -9.21
CA SER A 135 -2.72 -8.47 -9.18
C SER A 135 -2.08 -7.89 -7.92
N LEU A 136 -1.13 -8.63 -7.35
CA LEU A 136 -0.35 -8.21 -6.20
C LEU A 136 1.10 -7.96 -6.62
N ALA A 137 1.55 -6.72 -6.51
CA ALA A 137 2.94 -6.33 -6.63
C ALA A 137 3.59 -6.30 -5.25
N LYS A 138 4.86 -6.73 -5.16
CA LYS A 138 5.68 -6.73 -3.96
C LYS A 138 7.03 -6.08 -4.25
N LEU A 139 7.54 -5.32 -3.29
CA LEU A 139 8.93 -4.91 -3.20
C LEU A 139 9.42 -5.11 -1.75
N ASP A 140 10.49 -5.87 -1.57
CA ASP A 140 11.10 -6.07 -0.26
C ASP A 140 11.80 -4.78 0.23
N LEU A 141 11.74 -4.52 1.53
CA LEU A 141 12.38 -3.34 2.13
C LEU A 141 13.90 -3.37 1.90
N ASP A 142 14.52 -4.55 2.04
CA ASP A 142 15.94 -4.76 1.78
C ASP A 142 16.31 -4.40 0.32
N ASP A 143 15.46 -4.77 -0.64
CA ASP A 143 15.65 -4.41 -2.05
C ASP A 143 15.53 -2.89 -2.27
N PHE A 144 14.62 -2.25 -1.54
CA PHE A 144 14.48 -0.79 -1.55
C PHE A 144 15.71 -0.08 -0.95
N GLU A 145 16.22 -0.55 0.19
CA GLU A 145 17.45 -0.04 0.80
C GLU A 145 18.67 -0.25 -0.09
N ALA A 146 18.80 -1.42 -0.72
CA ALA A 146 19.85 -1.68 -1.70
C ALA A 146 19.76 -0.79 -2.95
N GLN A 147 18.57 -0.26 -3.27
CA GLN A 147 18.40 0.75 -4.33
C GLN A 147 18.82 2.14 -3.86
N ILE A 148 18.52 2.52 -2.61
CA ILE A 148 19.03 3.75 -1.98
C ILE A 148 20.55 3.80 -2.08
N GLU A 149 21.23 2.71 -1.73
CA GLU A 149 22.69 2.64 -1.73
C GLU A 149 23.30 2.83 -3.12
N ARG A 150 22.62 2.34 -4.16
CA ARG A 150 23.08 2.46 -5.56
C ARG A 150 22.70 3.77 -6.21
N ALA A 151 21.77 4.53 -5.63
CA ALA A 151 21.30 5.79 -6.17
C ALA A 151 22.39 6.87 -6.04
N LYS A 152 23.13 7.07 -7.14
CA LYS A 152 24.21 8.08 -7.24
C LYS A 152 23.74 9.51 -6.97
N ALA A 153 22.44 9.76 -7.00
CA ALA A 153 21.85 11.06 -6.70
C ALA A 153 21.99 11.45 -5.21
N PHE A 154 22.24 10.49 -4.32
CA PHE A 154 22.38 10.74 -2.89
C PHE A 154 23.86 10.72 -2.47
N ASN A 155 24.25 11.70 -1.65
CA ASN A 155 25.55 11.70 -0.99
C ASN A 155 25.59 10.63 0.13
N SER A 156 26.76 10.41 0.72
CA SER A 156 26.95 9.37 1.76
C SER A 156 26.15 9.64 3.04
N GLU A 157 25.95 10.91 3.39
CA GLU A 157 25.21 11.30 4.59
C GLU A 157 23.71 11.00 4.45
N VAL A 158 23.12 11.39 3.32
CA VAL A 158 21.74 11.08 2.96
C VAL A 158 21.52 9.57 2.92
N ARG A 159 22.43 8.80 2.29
CA ARG A 159 22.32 7.33 2.25
C ARG A 159 22.34 6.71 3.64
N GLU A 160 23.27 7.13 4.49
CA GLU A 160 23.38 6.61 5.86
C GLU A 160 22.17 6.99 6.72
N TYR A 161 21.64 8.21 6.58
CA TYR A 161 20.41 8.60 7.26
C TYR A 161 19.23 7.75 6.80
N LEU A 162 19.06 7.57 5.49
CA LEU A 162 17.97 6.78 4.94
C LEU A 162 18.01 5.34 5.45
N ARG A 163 19.19 4.71 5.43
CA ARG A 163 19.40 3.35 5.94
C ARG A 163 19.06 3.22 7.42
N LYS A 164 19.39 4.23 8.23
CA LYS A 164 19.10 4.21 9.68
C LYS A 164 17.62 4.39 10.01
N ASN A 165 16.88 5.12 9.17
CA ASN A 165 15.50 5.52 9.46
C ASN A 165 14.44 4.78 8.64
N ALA A 166 14.83 4.02 7.60
CA ALA A 166 13.91 3.28 6.76
C ALA A 166 13.05 2.32 7.57
N ASP A 167 13.66 1.43 8.35
CA ASP A 167 12.92 0.44 9.15
C ASP A 167 11.86 1.08 10.08
N GLN A 168 12.22 2.16 10.76
CA GLN A 168 11.32 2.89 11.65
C GLN A 168 10.17 3.55 10.88
N LEU A 169 10.45 4.18 9.75
CA LEU A 169 9.41 4.84 8.95
C LEU A 169 8.48 3.80 8.31
N PHE A 170 9.00 2.63 7.93
CA PHE A 170 8.20 1.52 7.41
C PHE A 170 7.15 1.10 8.44
N ASP A 171 7.59 0.89 9.68
CA ASP A 171 6.71 0.50 10.78
C ASP A 171 5.68 1.60 11.10
N HIS A 172 6.09 2.87 11.05
CA HIS A 172 5.19 4.00 11.27
C HIS A 172 4.09 4.07 10.21
N LEU A 173 4.44 4.04 8.93
CA LEU A 173 3.48 4.12 7.82
C LEU A 173 2.56 2.90 7.78
N GLY A 174 3.09 1.70 7.97
CA GLY A 174 2.28 0.50 8.07
C GLY A 174 1.30 0.55 9.25
N GLY A 175 1.72 1.13 10.38
CA GLY A 175 0.86 1.35 11.54
C GLY A 175 -0.22 2.41 11.32
N GLU A 176 0.03 3.44 10.51
CA GLU A 176 -0.96 4.45 10.12
C GLU A 176 -1.99 3.89 9.13
N GLU A 177 -1.55 3.09 8.16
CA GLU A 177 -2.42 2.42 7.17
C GLU A 177 -3.38 1.44 7.88
N ALA A 178 -2.87 0.61 8.80
CA ALA A 178 -3.71 -0.32 9.57
C ALA A 178 -4.76 0.35 10.48
N LYS A 179 -4.56 1.63 10.85
CA LYS A 179 -5.53 2.41 11.62
C LYS A 179 -6.61 3.04 10.75
N ARG A 180 -6.34 3.29 9.47
CA ARG A 180 -7.33 3.84 8.52
C ARG A 180 -8.33 2.78 8.04
N GLU A 181 -8.01 1.51 8.23
CA GLU A 181 -8.83 0.35 7.83
C GLU A 181 -9.78 -0.16 8.94
N GLN A 182 -9.75 0.44 10.14
CA GLN A 182 -10.63 0.12 11.29
C GLN A 182 -11.76 1.15 11.43
#